data_AF-A0A2T3KVE2-F1
#
_entry.id   AF-A0A2T3KVE2-F1
#
_cell.length_a   1.000
_cell.length_b   1.000
_cell.length_c   1.000
_cell.angle_alpha   90.00
_cell.angle_beta   90.00
_cell.angle_gamma   90.00
#
_symmetry.space_group_name_H-M   'P 1'
#
loop_
_entity.id
_entity.type
_entity.pdbx_description
1 polymer ?
#
loop_
_entity_poly.entity_id
_entity_poly.type
_entity_poly.pdbx_seq_one_letter_code
_entity_poly.pdbx_strand_id
1 'polypeptide(L)' 'MFKLWKTKETDRPASGSASIAKQRLLGELRTNRIPYNVQMMKDELAKLLSQWSDIKENKIEIVKTSESTSLLKIKCRCS' A
#
# COMPACT_ATOMS: atom_id res chain seq x y z
N MET A 1 -28.10 -44.95 -10.41
CA MET A 1 -26.86 -45.32 -11.11
C MET A 1 -26.25 -44.05 -11.69
N PHE A 2 -25.24 -43.49 -11.03
CA PHE A 2 -24.68 -42.17 -11.36
C PHE A 2 -23.65 -42.29 -12.49
N LYS A 3 -23.86 -41.57 -13.60
CA LYS A 3 -22.83 -41.43 -14.63
C LYS A 3 -21.80 -40.40 -14.17
N LEU A 4 -20.56 -40.89 -14.04
CA LEU A 4 -19.36 -40.16 -13.66
C LEU A 4 -19.26 -38.82 -14.40
N TRP A 5 -18.91 -37.80 -13.62
CA TRP A 5 -18.49 -36.50 -14.09
C TRP A 5 -17.42 -36.67 -15.17
N LYS A 6 -17.63 -36.03 -16.32
CA LYS A 6 -16.57 -35.89 -17.33
C LYS A 6 -15.39 -35.19 -16.66
N THR A 7 -14.31 -35.93 -16.49
CA THR A 7 -12.96 -35.43 -16.33
C THR A 7 -12.71 -34.38 -17.40
N LYS A 8 -12.73 -33.10 -17.00
CA LYS A 8 -12.09 -32.04 -17.78
C LYS A 8 -10.61 -32.32 -17.69
N GLU A 9 -10.01 -32.67 -18.83
CA GLU A 9 -8.57 -32.67 -19.03
C GLU A 9 -8.00 -31.33 -18.54
N THR A 10 -7.43 -31.34 -17.33
CA THR A 10 -6.52 -30.28 -16.88
C THR A 10 -5.15 -30.59 -17.45
N ASP A 11 -5.06 -30.63 -18.77
CA ASP A 11 -3.79 -30.74 -19.48
C ASP A 11 -3.51 -29.39 -20.15
N ARG A 12 -2.84 -28.54 -19.38
CA ARG A 12 -1.93 -27.48 -19.79
C ARG A 12 -1.55 -26.72 -18.53
N PRO A 13 -0.24 -26.53 -18.23
CA PRO A 13 0.12 -25.45 -17.34
C PRO A 13 -0.40 -24.19 -18.02
N ALA A 14 -1.38 -23.52 -17.41
CA ALA A 14 -1.62 -22.14 -17.73
C ALA A 14 -0.35 -21.39 -17.30
N SER A 15 0.67 -21.40 -18.17
CA SER A 15 1.70 -20.37 -18.29
C SER A 15 0.96 -19.09 -18.71
N GLY A 16 0.07 -18.68 -17.82
CA GLY A 16 -1.13 -17.94 -18.13
C GLY A 16 -0.95 -16.54 -17.65
N SER A 17 -1.30 -15.60 -18.51
CA SER A 17 -1.39 -14.16 -18.23
C SER A 17 -1.89 -13.84 -16.81
N ALA A 18 -2.79 -14.65 -16.23
CA ALA A 18 -3.24 -14.53 -14.84
C ALA A 18 -2.14 -14.69 -13.76
N SER A 19 -1.23 -15.66 -13.90
CA SER A 19 -0.12 -15.85 -12.95
C SER A 19 0.88 -14.69 -13.04
N ILE A 20 1.15 -14.23 -14.26
CA ILE A 20 2.00 -13.07 -14.54
C ILE A 20 1.37 -11.79 -14.00
N ALA A 21 0.07 -11.58 -14.21
CA ALA A 21 -0.68 -10.45 -13.68
C ALA A 21 -0.69 -10.44 -12.14
N LYS A 22 -0.87 -11.62 -11.52
CA LYS A 22 -0.77 -11.76 -10.05
C LYS A 22 0.62 -11.38 -9.55
N GLN A 23 1.69 -11.86 -10.21
CA GLN A 23 3.06 -11.50 -9.82
C GLN A 23 3.34 -9.99 -9.98
N ARG A 24 2.83 -9.36 -11.04
CA ARG A 24 2.95 -7.91 -11.25
C ARG A 24 2.23 -7.11 -10.16
N LEU A 25 0.99 -7.47 -9.85
CA LEU A 25 0.22 -6.83 -8.76
C LEU A 25 0.90 -7.00 -7.41
N LEU A 26 1.42 -8.20 -7.11
CA LEU A 26 2.18 -8.43 -5.88
C LEU A 26 3.50 -7.64 -5.85
N GLY A 27 4.16 -7.49 -7.00
CA GLY A 27 5.33 -6.63 -7.16
C GLY A 27 5.00 -5.18 -6.84
N GLU A 28 3.95 -4.64 -7.46
CA GLU A 28 3.46 -3.27 -7.23
C GLU A 28 2.99 -3.04 -5.80
N LEU A 29 2.32 -4.02 -5.18
CA LEU A 29 1.89 -3.93 -3.78
C LEU A 29 3.09 -3.89 -2.82
N ARG A 30 4.16 -4.64 -3.14
CA ARG A 30 5.38 -4.66 -2.32
C ARG A 30 6.20 -3.38 -2.49
N THR A 31 6.35 -2.87 -3.70
CA THR A 31 7.06 -1.60 -3.95
C THR A 31 6.25 -0.39 -3.47
N ASN A 32 4.92 -0.45 -3.52
CA ASN A 32 4.06 0.64 -3.04
C ASN A 32 3.76 0.58 -1.55
N ARG A 33 4.12 -0.51 -0.84
CA ARG A 33 3.89 -0.60 0.60
C ARG A 33 4.64 0.52 1.33
N ILE A 34 3.89 1.26 2.14
CA ILE A 34 4.47 2.20 3.09
C ILE A 34 4.89 1.36 4.31
N PRO A 35 6.14 1.47 4.78
CA PRO A 35 6.58 0.77 5.98
C PRO A 35 5.69 1.13 7.18
N TYR A 36 5.32 0.13 7.98
CA TYR A 36 4.39 0.31 9.11
C TYR A 36 4.88 1.35 10.11
N ASN A 37 6.18 1.39 10.40
CA ASN A 37 6.80 2.41 11.24
C ASN A 37 6.59 3.83 10.70
N VAL A 38 6.70 4.03 9.38
CA VAL A 38 6.49 5.35 8.76
C VAL A 38 5.02 5.78 8.86
N GLN A 39 4.09 4.83 8.69
CA GLN A 39 2.67 5.08 8.89
C GLN A 39 2.36 5.44 10.36
N MET A 40 2.90 4.68 11.31
CA MET A 40 2.74 4.96 12.74
C MET A 40 3.30 6.35 13.12
N MET A 41 4.50 6.69 12.61
CA MET A 41 5.10 8.01 12.84
C MET A 41 4.20 9.14 12.30
N LYS A 42 3.61 8.96 11.11
CA LYS A 42 2.64 9.92 10.57
C LYS A 42 1.44 10.10 11.51
N ASP A 43 0.88 9.00 12.00
CA ASP A 43 -0.34 9.04 12.80
C ASP A 43 -0.08 9.68 14.19
N GLU A 44 1.04 9.34 14.84
CA GLU A 44 1.45 9.96 16.11
C GLU A 44 1.78 11.46 15.95
N LEU A 45 2.47 11.85 14.87
CA LEU A 45 2.76 13.27 14.60
C LEU A 45 1.48 14.06 14.32
N ALA A 46 0.52 13.48 13.60
CA ALA A 46 -0.77 14.12 13.36
C ALA A 46 -1.52 14.36 14.67
N LYS A 47 -1.51 13.36 15.57
CA LYS A 47 -2.09 13.46 16.90
C LYS A 47 -1.42 14.53 17.75
N LEU A 48 -0.08 14.56 17.83
CA LEU A 48 0.66 15.57 18.60
C LEU A 48 0.35 16.99 18.13
N LEU A 49 0.40 17.23 16.82
CA LEU A 49 0.14 18.56 16.26
C LEU A 49 -1.32 19.00 16.45
N SER A 50 -2.27 18.07 16.54
CA SER A 50 -3.67 18.40 16.83
C SER A 50 -3.92 18.88 18.27
N GLN A 51 -2.98 18.64 19.19
CA GLN A 51 -3.06 19.10 20.58
C GLN A 51 -2.69 20.59 20.73
N TRP A 52 -2.10 21.19 19.71
CA TRP A 52 -1.60 22.57 19.76
C TRP A 52 -2.69 23.51 19.26
N SER A 53 -3.18 24.39 20.15
CA SER A 53 -4.26 25.35 19.84
C SER A 53 -3.94 26.28 18.69
N ASP A 54 -2.67 26.56 18.48
CA ASP A 54 -2.19 27.54 17.50
C ASP A 54 -2.12 26.96 16.09
N ILE A 55 -2.19 25.63 15.96
CA ILE A 55 -2.13 24.92 14.67
C ILE A 55 -3.57 24.68 14.19
N LYS A 56 -4.04 25.51 13.25
CA LYS A 56 -5.40 25.41 12.71
C LYS A 56 -5.55 24.37 11.61
N GLU A 57 -4.48 24.14 10.86
CA GLU A 57 -4.45 23.11 9.81
C GLU A 57 -3.14 22.34 9.91
N ASN A 58 -3.25 21.01 9.88
CA ASN A 58 -2.11 20.10 9.80
C ASN A 58 -2.39 19.01 8.77
N LYS A 59 -1.54 18.92 7.75
CA LYS A 59 -1.56 17.86 6.76
C LYS A 59 -0.20 17.18 6.69
N ILE A 60 -0.17 15.89 7.00
CA ILE A 60 1.04 15.05 6.90
C ILE A 60 0.88 14.06 5.75
N GLU A 61 1.78 14.16 4.77
CA GLU A 61 1.83 13.32 3.58
C GLU A 61 3.10 12.46 3.60
N ILE A 62 2.99 11.21 3.15
CA ILE A 62 4.14 10.33 2.96
C ILE A 62 4.53 10.41 1.50
N VAL A 63 5.71 10.96 1.21
CA VAL A 63 6.22 11.16 -0.13
C VAL A 63 7.33 10.16 -0.38
N LYS A 64 7.23 9.41 -1.49
CA LYS A 64 8.32 8.55 -1.96
C LYS A 64 9.26 9.35 -2.85
N THR A 65 10.53 9.32 -2.55
CA THR A 65 11.57 9.92 -3.40
C THR A 65 12.02 8.94 -4.46
N SER A 66 12.68 9.47 -5.50
CA SER A 66 13.37 8.67 -6.53
C SER A 66 14.47 7.78 -5.97
N GLU A 67 14.96 8.06 -4.75
CA GLU A 67 16.03 7.33 -4.08
C GLU A 67 15.51 6.21 -3.17
N SER A 68 14.24 5.81 -3.32
CA SER A 68 13.58 4.81 -2.45
C SER A 68 13.51 5.20 -0.97
N THR A 69 13.70 6.48 -0.64
CA THR A 69 13.49 7.00 0.71
C THR A 69 12.04 7.50 0.86
N SER A 70 11.42 7.20 2.00
CA SER A 70 10.09 7.73 2.35
C SER A 70 10.26 8.94 3.24
N LEU A 71 9.75 10.09 2.80
CA LEU A 71 9.79 11.34 3.54
C LEU A 71 8.41 11.68 4.10
N LEU A 72 8.37 12.24 5.31
CA LEU A 72 7.16 12.81 5.89
C LEU A 72 7.13 14.31 5.58
N LYS A 73 6.22 14.72 4.70
CA LYS A 73 5.99 16.13 4.37
C LYS A 73 4.90 16.67 5.29
N ILE A 74 5.27 17.59 6.17
CA ILE A 74 4.37 18.23 7.12
C ILE A 74 4.03 19.63 6.59
N LYS A 75 2.74 19.89 6.36
CA LYS A 75 2.22 21.24 6.13
C LYS A 75 1.40 21.63 7.35
N CYS A 76 1.89 22.59 8.11
CA CYS A 76 1.17 23.20 9.21
C CYS A 76 0.89 24.67 8.91
N ARG A 77 -0.27 25.16 9.37
CA ARG A 77 -0.60 26.58 9.39
C ARG A 77 -0.84 27.01 10.83
N CYS A 78 0.05 27.86 11.32
CA CYS A 78 -0.12 28.52 12.60
C CYS A 78 -1.05 29.74 12.45
N SER A 79 -1.76 30.10 13.51
CA SER A 79 -2.61 31.30 13.56
C SER A 79 -1.80 32.58 13.71
#